data_AF-A0A3P7WDZ3-F1
#
_entry.id   AF-A0A3P7WDZ3-F1
#
_cell.length_a   1.000
_cell.length_b   1.000
_cell.length_c   1.000
_cell.angle_alpha   90.00
_cell.angle_beta   90.00
_cell.angle_gamma   90.00
#
_symmetry.space_group_name_H-M   'P 1'
#
loop_
_entity.id
_entity.type
_entity.pdbx_description
1 polymer ?
#
loop_
_entity_poly.entity_id
_entity_poly.type
_entity_poly.pdbx_seq_one_letter_code
_entity_poly.pdbx_strand_id
1 'polypeptide(L)'
;MICRSCVGYAPVKTSSYYVRTKVCPECYVKITKKWKGDLGNTTFTAPENESLTKTNVPNRNAEGVVSGTVFLRNQKGGENEKWGRLTSHADGVLVLCFYDAEFDVDPVARYVLIGFTLCVQELDDGGRLFELRHANQVNKSSCISLHFRVAHSGSAERLFIWR
;
A
#
# COMPACT_ATOMS: atom_id res chain seq x y z
N MET A 1 -10.99 41.71 5.22
CA MET A 1 -9.93 41.42 4.21
C MET A 1 -10.35 40.34 3.19
N ILE A 2 -11.57 39.80 3.27
CA ILE A 2 -12.12 38.82 2.33
C ILE A 2 -13.25 39.51 1.57
N CYS A 3 -13.26 39.43 0.23
CA CYS A 3 -14.29 40.05 -0.60
C CYS A 3 -15.47 39.10 -0.86
N ARG A 4 -16.56 39.63 -1.40
CA ARG A 4 -17.78 38.85 -1.72
C ARG A 4 -17.58 37.80 -2.81
N SER A 5 -16.50 37.89 -3.61
CA SER A 5 -16.16 36.93 -4.67
C SER A 5 -15.34 35.74 -4.18
N CYS A 6 -15.15 35.58 -2.87
CA CYS A 6 -14.34 34.51 -2.29
C CYS A 6 -15.12 33.18 -2.22
N VAL A 7 -14.74 32.23 -3.09
CA VAL A 7 -15.43 30.93 -3.21
C VAL A 7 -14.52 29.71 -2.98
N GLY A 8 -13.22 29.82 -3.27
CA GLY A 8 -12.26 28.71 -3.15
C GLY A 8 -11.67 28.58 -1.75
N TYR A 9 -11.39 27.36 -1.29
CA TYR A 9 -10.76 27.17 0.01
C TYR A 9 -9.24 27.23 -0.10
N ALA A 10 -8.60 28.00 0.78
CA ALA A 10 -7.15 28.01 0.94
C ALA A 10 -6.76 28.01 2.43
N PRO A 11 -5.59 27.46 2.80
CA PRO A 11 -5.04 27.60 4.14
C PRO A 11 -4.58 29.05 4.35
N VAL A 12 -5.20 29.75 5.29
CA VAL A 12 -4.88 31.14 5.64
C VAL A 12 -4.24 31.19 7.02
N LYS A 13 -3.04 31.75 7.12
CA LYS A 13 -2.33 31.93 8.40
C LYS A 13 -3.09 32.93 9.26
N THR A 14 -3.44 32.50 10.47
CA THR A 14 -4.04 33.32 11.52
C THR A 14 -3.14 33.22 12.75
N SER A 15 -2.44 34.30 13.08
CA SER A 15 -1.48 34.38 14.19
C SER A 15 -0.44 33.25 14.18
N SER A 16 -0.71 32.12 14.84
CA SER A 16 0.17 30.97 15.01
C SER A 16 -0.24 29.69 14.26
N TYR A 17 -1.40 29.65 13.60
CA TYR A 17 -1.90 28.43 12.94
C TYR A 17 -2.56 28.73 11.58
N TYR A 18 -2.70 27.70 10.74
CA TYR A 18 -3.37 27.81 9.45
C TYR A 18 -4.83 27.36 9.58
N VAL A 19 -5.75 28.19 9.10
CA VAL A 19 -7.19 27.90 9.07
C VAL A 19 -7.67 27.82 7.64
N ARG A 20 -8.41 26.76 7.30
CA ARG A 20 -9.06 26.61 5.99
C ARG A 20 -10.17 27.65 5.84
N THR A 21 -9.99 28.60 4.93
CA THR A 21 -10.92 29.73 4.74
C THR A 21 -11.26 29.92 3.27
N LYS A 22 -12.47 30.42 2.97
CA LYS A 22 -12.86 30.79 1.60
C LYS A 22 -12.20 32.10 1.17
N VAL A 23 -11.45 32.06 0.09
CA VAL A 23 -10.74 33.20 -0.52
C VAL A 23 -10.77 33.11 -2.04
N CYS A 24 -10.77 34.26 -2.72
CA CYS A 24 -10.44 34.34 -4.14
C CYS A 24 -8.91 34.49 -4.32
N PRO A 25 -8.37 34.28 -5.53
CA PRO A 25 -6.94 34.42 -5.80
C PRO A 25 -6.37 35.78 -5.36
N GLU A 26 -7.09 36.88 -5.61
CA GLU A 26 -6.65 38.22 -5.24
C GLU A 26 -6.59 38.42 -3.72
N CYS A 27 -7.59 37.94 -2.99
CA CYS A 27 -7.62 38.02 -1.53
C CYS A 27 -6.52 37.14 -0.92
N TYR A 28 -6.26 35.95 -1.49
CA TYR A 28 -5.18 35.08 -1.04
C TYR A 28 -3.80 35.76 -1.20
N VAL A 29 -3.54 36.41 -2.34
CA VAL A 29 -2.28 37.15 -2.57
C VAL A 29 -2.15 38.32 -1.59
N LYS A 30 -3.23 39.07 -1.31
CA LYS A 30 -3.19 40.18 -0.33
C LYS A 30 -2.91 39.68 1.09
N ILE A 31 -3.55 38.59 1.49
CA ILE A 31 -3.37 37.97 2.80
C ILE A 31 -1.94 37.43 2.94
N THR A 32 -1.46 36.66 1.96
CA THR A 32 -0.08 36.12 1.99
C THR A 32 0.96 37.23 1.98
N LYS A 33 0.79 38.29 1.19
CA LYS A 33 1.69 39.47 1.23
C LYS A 33 1.72 40.16 2.60
N LYS A 34 0.58 40.27 3.29
CA LYS A 34 0.52 40.84 4.65
C LYS A 34 1.27 39.99 5.69
N TRP A 35 1.31 38.67 5.50
CA TRP A 35 1.96 37.73 6.41
C TRP A 35 3.35 37.27 5.96
N LYS A 36 3.85 37.79 4.82
CA LYS A 36 5.24 37.62 4.39
C LYS A 36 6.15 38.52 5.26
N GLY A 37 6.48 38.04 6.46
CA GLY A 37 7.90 38.02 6.82
C GLY A 37 8.60 37.10 5.83
N ASP A 38 9.80 37.49 5.37
CA ASP A 38 10.51 36.92 4.23
C ASP A 38 10.23 35.43 4.05
N LEU A 39 9.44 35.10 3.03
CA LEU A 39 9.45 33.76 2.48
C LEU A 39 10.77 33.69 1.73
N GLY A 40 11.84 33.40 2.46
CA GLY A 40 13.18 33.27 1.91
C GLY A 40 13.12 32.40 0.66
N ASN A 41 13.93 32.73 -0.33
CA ASN A 41 14.08 32.04 -1.63
C ASN A 41 14.44 30.54 -1.51
N THR A 42 14.28 29.93 -0.33
CA THR A 42 14.68 28.59 0.04
C THR A 42 13.53 27.61 0.24
N THR A 43 12.28 27.99 -0.06
CA THR A 43 11.12 27.09 0.14
C THR A 43 11.19 25.82 -0.73
N PHE A 44 12.02 25.85 -1.78
CA PHE A 44 12.34 24.70 -2.64
C PHE A 44 13.85 24.54 -2.86
N THR A 45 14.69 25.02 -1.94
CA THR A 45 16.11 24.63 -1.98
C THR A 45 16.21 23.30 -1.28
N ALA A 46 16.75 22.30 -1.98
CA ALA A 46 17.15 21.06 -1.33
C ALA A 46 18.06 21.44 -0.14
N PRO A 47 17.83 20.90 1.07
CA PRO A 47 18.69 21.20 2.20
C PRO A 47 20.14 20.92 1.79
N GLU A 48 21.07 21.82 2.16
CA GLU A 48 22.49 21.50 2.06
C GLU A 48 22.69 20.21 2.84
N ASN A 49 23.26 19.20 2.18
CA ASN A 49 23.44 17.86 2.72
C ASN A 49 24.43 17.90 3.91
N GLU A 50 24.06 18.51 5.02
CA GLU A 50 24.75 18.38 6.29
C GLU A 50 24.45 17.00 6.82
N SER A 51 25.20 16.03 6.29
CA SER A 51 25.26 14.66 6.81
C SER A 51 23.88 14.07 7.11
N LEU A 52 23.04 13.91 6.08
CA LEU A 52 22.02 12.88 6.14
C LEU A 52 22.76 11.55 6.37
N THR A 53 22.94 11.18 7.64
CA THR A 53 23.26 9.81 8.00
C THR A 53 22.16 9.00 7.35
N LYS A 54 22.52 8.23 6.32
CA LYS A 54 21.67 7.18 5.78
C LYS A 54 21.32 6.29 6.96
N THR A 55 20.20 6.57 7.61
CA THR A 55 19.59 5.62 8.51
C THR A 55 19.14 4.51 7.57
N ASN A 56 19.84 3.38 7.60
CA ASN A 56 19.33 2.17 7.00
C ASN A 56 17.96 1.94 7.66
N VAL A 57 16.89 2.32 6.96
CA VAL A 57 15.58 1.79 7.26
C VAL A 57 15.79 0.28 7.18
N PRO A 58 15.48 -0.49 8.26
CA PRO A 58 15.59 -1.93 8.21
C PRO A 58 14.93 -2.37 6.91
N ASN A 59 15.69 -3.06 6.08
CA ASN A 59 15.19 -3.57 4.83
C ASN A 59 13.90 -4.34 5.17
N ARG A 60 12.72 -3.86 4.71
CA ARG A 60 11.46 -4.56 4.96
C ARG A 60 11.43 -5.93 4.26
N ASN A 61 12.40 -6.18 3.38
CA ASN A 61 12.70 -7.46 2.76
C ASN A 61 13.87 -8.20 3.45
N ALA A 62 14.26 -7.79 4.67
CA ALA A 62 15.15 -8.60 5.49
C ALA A 62 14.39 -9.89 5.81
N GLU A 63 14.86 -10.97 5.18
CA GLU A 63 14.40 -12.36 5.30
C GLU A 63 13.12 -12.72 4.53
N GLY A 64 13.29 -13.13 3.27
CA GLY A 64 12.37 -14.07 2.61
C GLY A 64 10.95 -13.57 2.30
N VAL A 65 10.66 -12.29 2.48
CA VAL A 65 9.34 -11.72 2.21
C VAL A 65 9.07 -11.64 0.71
N VAL A 66 8.14 -12.46 0.21
CA VAL A 66 7.67 -12.38 -1.17
C VAL A 66 6.53 -11.37 -1.25
N SER A 67 6.73 -10.27 -1.97
CA SER A 67 5.73 -9.22 -2.16
C SER A 67 5.48 -8.98 -3.65
N GLY A 68 4.27 -8.55 -4.00
CA GLY A 68 3.97 -8.11 -5.36
C GLY A 68 2.48 -7.92 -5.63
N THR A 69 2.18 -7.38 -6.80
CA THR A 69 0.81 -7.25 -7.31
C THR A 69 0.22 -8.63 -7.60
N VAL A 70 -0.99 -8.85 -7.08
CA VAL A 70 -1.75 -10.08 -7.22
C VAL A 70 -3.18 -9.79 -7.65
N PHE A 71 -3.74 -10.68 -8.46
CA PHE A 71 -5.12 -10.61 -8.92
C PHE A 71 -5.92 -11.70 -8.20
N LEU A 72 -6.77 -11.30 -7.25
CA LEU A 72 -7.62 -12.21 -6.48
C LEU A 72 -8.92 -12.49 -7.22
N ARG A 73 -9.23 -13.77 -7.46
CA ARG A 73 -10.50 -14.16 -8.09
C ARG A 73 -11.64 -14.16 -7.07
N ASN A 74 -12.73 -13.49 -7.43
CA ASN A 74 -13.95 -13.43 -6.63
C ASN A 74 -14.90 -14.60 -6.96
N GLN A 75 -15.89 -14.83 -6.10
CA GLN A 75 -16.90 -15.90 -6.30
C GLN A 75 -17.77 -15.70 -7.55
N LYS A 76 -17.86 -14.47 -8.06
CA LYS A 76 -18.60 -14.12 -9.28
C LYS A 76 -17.75 -14.26 -10.56
N GLY A 77 -16.51 -14.77 -10.44
CA GLY A 77 -15.60 -15.01 -11.55
C GLY A 77 -14.74 -13.82 -11.98
N GLY A 78 -14.94 -12.62 -11.43
CA GLY A 78 -14.09 -11.45 -11.68
C GLY A 78 -12.82 -11.43 -10.83
N GLU A 79 -11.89 -10.54 -11.14
CA GLU A 79 -10.62 -10.42 -10.43
C GLU A 79 -10.45 -9.01 -9.85
N ASN A 80 -9.85 -8.93 -8.66
CA ASN A 80 -9.49 -7.67 -8.03
C ASN A 80 -7.98 -7.60 -7.86
N GLU A 81 -7.40 -6.50 -8.32
CA GLU A 81 -6.00 -6.19 -8.05
C GLU A 81 -5.81 -5.85 -6.57
N LYS A 82 -4.76 -6.45 -5.98
CA LYS A 82 -4.32 -6.24 -4.60
C LYS A 82 -2.81 -6.29 -4.52
N TRP A 83 -2.27 -5.84 -3.40
CA TRP A 83 -0.89 -6.09 -3.05
C TRP A 83 -0.79 -7.31 -2.13
N GLY A 84 -0.08 -8.34 -2.57
CA GLY A 84 0.19 -9.55 -1.80
C GLY A 84 1.53 -9.43 -1.08
N ARG A 85 1.59 -9.89 0.18
CA ARG A 85 2.83 -9.99 0.96
C ARG A 85 2.84 -11.26 1.77
N LEU A 86 3.84 -12.11 1.54
CA LEU A 86 4.12 -13.31 2.33
C LEU A 86 5.16 -12.97 3.39
N THR A 87 4.81 -13.08 4.66
CA THR A 87 5.71 -12.82 5.80
C THR A 87 5.96 -14.08 6.61
N SER A 88 7.20 -14.28 7.04
CA SER A 88 7.55 -15.28 8.05
C SER A 88 7.47 -14.65 9.44
N HIS A 89 6.74 -15.30 10.34
CA HIS A 89 6.67 -14.94 11.76
C HIS A 89 7.66 -15.78 12.58
N ALA A 90 7.78 -15.45 13.88
CA ALA A 90 8.47 -16.30 14.83
C ALA A 90 7.96 -17.76 14.72
N ASP A 91 8.86 -18.72 14.91
CA ASP A 91 8.62 -20.16 14.73
C ASP A 91 8.46 -20.64 13.28
N GLY A 92 8.78 -19.79 12.28
CA GLY A 92 8.74 -20.16 10.86
C GLY A 92 7.33 -20.24 10.27
N VAL A 93 6.35 -19.70 10.99
CA VAL A 93 4.96 -19.67 10.56
C VAL A 93 4.78 -18.64 9.46
N LEU A 94 4.21 -19.05 8.33
CA LEU A 94 4.01 -18.19 7.18
C LEU A 94 2.61 -17.63 7.11
N VAL A 95 2.55 -16.33 6.85
CA VAL A 95 1.31 -15.57 6.79
C VAL A 95 1.25 -14.80 5.47
N LEU A 96 0.21 -15.07 4.69
CA LEU A 96 -0.08 -14.36 3.45
C LEU A 96 -1.07 -13.24 3.72
N CYS A 97 -0.66 -12.00 3.47
CA CYS A 97 -1.47 -10.80 3.63
C CYS A 97 -1.83 -10.19 2.27
N PHE A 98 -3.04 -9.64 2.17
CA PHE A 98 -3.51 -8.86 1.03
C PHE A 98 -3.90 -7.45 1.47
N TYR A 99 -3.47 -6.45 0.71
CA TYR A 99 -3.75 -5.03 0.94
C TYR A 99 -4.44 -4.42 -0.28
N ASP A 100 -5.18 -3.32 -0.09
CA ASP A 100 -5.73 -2.57 -1.22
C ASP A 100 -4.60 -1.94 -2.05
N ALA A 101 -3.55 -1.43 -1.41
CA ALA A 101 -2.33 -0.92 -2.02
C ALA A 101 -1.05 -1.28 -1.25
N GLU A 102 0.12 -1.12 -1.87
CA GLU A 102 1.43 -1.51 -1.33
C GLU A 102 1.79 -0.85 0.02
N PHE A 103 1.39 0.40 0.20
CA PHE A 103 1.74 1.24 1.35
C PHE A 103 0.65 1.29 2.43
N ASP A 104 -0.43 0.53 2.26
CA ASP A 104 -1.48 0.47 3.27
C ASP A 104 -0.96 -0.17 4.55
N VAL A 105 -1.40 0.39 5.68
CA VAL A 105 -0.99 -0.04 7.01
C VAL A 105 -1.66 -1.37 7.37
N ASP A 106 -2.95 -1.47 7.06
CA ASP A 106 -3.79 -2.60 7.45
C ASP A 106 -4.12 -3.48 6.24
N PRO A 107 -3.89 -4.79 6.31
CA PRO A 107 -4.32 -5.71 5.27
C PRO A 107 -5.82 -5.95 5.32
N VAL A 108 -6.40 -6.07 4.15
CA VAL A 108 -7.81 -6.43 3.92
C VAL A 108 -8.05 -7.92 4.23
N ALA A 109 -7.04 -8.77 4.05
CA ALA A 109 -7.13 -10.18 4.40
C ALA A 109 -5.78 -10.75 4.86
N ARG A 110 -5.83 -11.72 5.78
CA ARG A 110 -4.67 -12.44 6.32
C ARG A 110 -4.95 -13.93 6.39
N TYR A 111 -4.01 -14.76 5.92
CA TYR A 111 -4.11 -16.21 5.93
C TYR A 111 -2.85 -16.82 6.52
N VAL A 112 -2.99 -17.54 7.63
CA VAL A 112 -1.92 -18.39 8.18
C VAL A 112 -1.87 -19.66 7.34
N LEU A 113 -0.74 -19.94 6.70
CA LEU A 113 -0.65 -21.00 5.68
C LEU A 113 -0.50 -22.42 6.25
N ILE A 114 -0.48 -22.58 7.58
CA ILE A 114 -0.41 -23.90 8.22
C ILE A 114 -1.61 -24.75 7.79
N GLY A 115 -1.32 -25.92 7.23
CA GLY A 115 -2.33 -26.87 6.76
C GLY A 115 -2.96 -26.54 5.40
N PHE A 116 -2.58 -25.43 4.76
CA PHE A 116 -3.00 -25.15 3.38
C PHE A 116 -2.22 -26.01 2.39
N THR A 117 -2.91 -26.51 1.37
CA THR A 117 -2.31 -27.11 0.18
C THR A 117 -2.29 -26.09 -0.95
N LEU A 118 -1.13 -25.89 -1.57
CA LEU A 118 -0.96 -25.06 -2.75
C LEU A 118 -1.03 -25.91 -4.03
N CYS A 119 -1.93 -25.55 -4.93
CA CYS A 119 -2.03 -26.06 -6.29
C CYS A 119 -1.69 -24.94 -7.28
N VAL A 120 -1.03 -25.29 -8.38
CA VAL A 120 -0.64 -24.33 -9.42
C VAL A 120 -1.14 -24.86 -10.75
N GLN A 121 -1.82 -24.00 -11.50
CA GLN A 121 -2.31 -24.27 -12.85
C GLN A 121 -1.68 -23.25 -13.81
N GLU A 122 -1.04 -23.74 -14.85
CA GLU A 122 -0.59 -22.91 -15.97
C GLU A 122 -1.82 -22.49 -16.79
N LEU A 123 -1.90 -21.22 -17.15
CA LEU A 123 -2.96 -20.66 -17.99
C LEU A 123 -2.50 -20.57 -19.43
N ASP A 124 -3.46 -20.69 -20.36
CA ASP A 124 -3.21 -20.70 -21.80
C ASP A 124 -2.59 -19.37 -22.31
N ASP A 125 -2.74 -18.28 -21.55
CA ASP A 125 -2.24 -16.94 -21.86
C ASP A 125 -0.81 -16.68 -21.32
N GLY A 126 -0.14 -17.68 -20.75
CA GLY A 126 1.24 -17.59 -20.27
C GLY A 126 1.38 -17.10 -18.82
N GLY A 127 0.31 -17.16 -18.03
CA GLY A 127 0.31 -16.89 -16.59
C GLY A 127 0.18 -18.14 -15.72
N ARG A 128 0.34 -17.97 -14.40
CA ARG A 128 0.08 -19.01 -13.39
C ARG A 128 -1.07 -18.63 -12.49
N LEU A 129 -2.01 -19.55 -12.32
CA LEU A 129 -3.06 -19.48 -11.31
C LEU A 129 -2.65 -20.31 -10.10
N PHE A 130 -2.61 -19.67 -8.94
CA PHE A 130 -2.36 -20.30 -7.66
C PHE A 130 -3.69 -20.55 -6.96
N GLU A 131 -3.87 -21.76 -6.44
CA GLU A 131 -4.99 -22.14 -5.59
C GLU A 131 -4.47 -22.58 -4.22
N LEU A 132 -4.83 -21.83 -3.18
CA LEU A 132 -4.62 -22.21 -1.79
C LEU A 132 -5.89 -22.82 -1.25
N ARG A 133 -5.82 -24.09 -0.83
CA ARG A 133 -6.97 -24.83 -0.27
C ARG A 133 -6.67 -25.32 1.13
N HIS A 134 -7.56 -25.06 2.07
CA HIS A 134 -7.54 -25.64 3.41
C HIS A 134 -8.87 -26.32 3.69
N ALA A 135 -8.82 -27.60 4.07
CA ALA A 135 -9.99 -28.34 4.52
C ALA A 135 -10.03 -28.33 6.04
N ASN A 136 -11.17 -27.95 6.63
CA ASN A 136 -11.34 -28.03 8.07
C ASN A 136 -11.23 -29.50 8.52
N GLN A 137 -10.28 -29.77 9.41
CA GLN A 137 -9.93 -31.11 9.89
C GLN A 137 -11.06 -31.78 10.68
N VAL A 138 -11.99 -30.99 11.24
CA VAL A 138 -13.13 -31.46 12.03
C VAL A 138 -14.41 -31.51 11.20
N ASN A 139 -14.58 -30.58 10.26
CA ASN A 139 -15.74 -30.52 9.38
C ASN A 139 -15.34 -30.39 7.91
N LYS A 140 -15.24 -31.53 7.21
CA LYS A 140 -14.84 -31.60 5.80
C LYS A 140 -15.75 -30.81 4.85
N SER A 141 -16.95 -30.40 5.26
CA SER A 141 -17.84 -29.57 4.43
C SER A 141 -17.46 -28.09 4.41
N SER A 142 -16.59 -27.65 5.33
CA SER A 142 -16.07 -26.28 5.38
C SER A 142 -14.66 -26.27 4.80
N CYS A 143 -14.53 -25.80 3.55
CA CYS A 143 -13.24 -25.59 2.90
C CYS A 143 -13.02 -24.11 2.62
N ILE A 144 -11.79 -23.66 2.79
CA ILE A 144 -11.34 -22.34 2.36
C ILE A 144 -10.58 -22.58 1.07
N SER A 145 -11.02 -21.98 -0.03
CA SER A 145 -10.29 -21.92 -1.28
C SER A 145 -10.02 -20.46 -1.66
N LEU A 146 -8.79 -20.18 -2.04
CA LEU A 146 -8.35 -18.87 -2.51
C LEU A 146 -7.65 -19.06 -3.84
N HIS A 147 -8.09 -18.32 -4.87
CA HIS A 147 -7.50 -18.37 -6.19
C HIS A 147 -6.91 -17.00 -6.54
N PHE A 148 -5.64 -16.98 -6.95
CA PHE A 148 -4.97 -15.73 -7.31
C PHE A 148 -3.88 -15.91 -8.36
N ARG A 149 -3.64 -14.85 -9.12
CA ARG A 149 -2.52 -14.76 -10.07
C ARG A 149 -1.51 -13.72 -9.59
N VAL A 150 -0.25 -13.88 -9.97
CA VAL A 150 0.82 -12.94 -9.64
C VAL A 150 1.22 -12.21 -10.92
N ALA A 151 1.32 -10.89 -10.86
CA ALA A 151 1.58 -10.06 -12.06
C ALA A 151 2.98 -10.29 -12.67
N HIS A 152 3.97 -10.62 -11.83
CA HIS A 152 5.36 -10.79 -12.25
C HIS A 152 5.85 -12.21 -12.01
N SER A 153 6.41 -12.83 -13.05
CA SER A 153 6.92 -14.21 -13.05
C SER A 153 7.99 -14.45 -11.98
N GLY A 154 8.92 -13.50 -11.77
CA GLY A 154 9.94 -13.62 -10.73
C GLY A 154 9.40 -13.66 -9.29
N SER A 155 8.26 -13.01 -9.02
CA SER A 155 7.56 -13.13 -7.73
C SER A 155 6.80 -14.45 -7.62
N ALA A 156 6.26 -14.94 -8.74
CA ALA A 156 5.58 -16.24 -8.83
C ALA A 156 6.54 -17.41 -8.57
N GLU A 157 7.78 -17.33 -9.04
CA GLU A 157 8.83 -18.34 -8.79
C GLU A 157 9.21 -18.41 -7.31
N ARG A 158 9.32 -17.27 -6.62
CA ARG A 158 9.62 -17.24 -5.18
C ARG A 158 8.48 -17.80 -4.33
N LEU A 159 7.23 -17.63 -4.75
CA LEU A 159 6.08 -18.28 -4.13
C LEU A 159 6.07 -19.80 -4.37
N PHE A 160 6.66 -20.27 -5.48
CA PHE A 160 6.72 -21.69 -5.82
C PHE A 160 7.83 -22.43 -5.05
N ILE A 161 8.98 -21.79 -4.84
CA ILE A 161 10.12 -22.34 -4.07
C ILE A 161 9.77 -22.60 -2.60
N TRP A 162 8.68 -22.00 -2.10
CA TRP A 162 8.17 -22.23 -0.75
C TRP A 162 7.58 -23.65 -0.53
N ARG A 163 7.29 -24.41 -1.59
CA ARG A 163 6.71 -25.76 -1.51
C ARG A 163 7.76 -26.83 -1.17
#